data_AF-A0A359CSK1-F1
#
_entry.id   AF-A0A359CSK1-F1
#
_cell.length_a   1.000
_cell.length_b   1.000
_cell.length_c   1.000
_cell.angle_alpha   90.00
_cell.angle_beta   90.00
_cell.angle_gamma   90.00
#
_symmetry.space_group_name_H-M   'P 1'
#
loop_
_entity.id
_entity.type
_entity.pdbx_description
1 polymer ?
#
loop_
_entity_poly.entity_id
_entity_poly.type
_entity_poly.pdbx_seq_one_letter_code
_entity_poly.pdbx_strand_id
1 'polypeptide(L)'
;TVDNIRINEFDQSLEVFNQIQSIRNYYKFYDVDIDRYNIDGNMRQVFTSARELDVANRDVQSQDWQNKHLFYTHGYGTVMSYTNKVGPTGLPEFIIKDIPAPKEGSFKIDKPQIYFGELNENYVIVGAKNNEIDFPYGNGNSENRYDGTAGIKLTPFNRLLFAVNKGSFNFILSNNITSQSKVILNRNIVNRINKIAPFINYDKDPYIVQSNGKLYWIIDGYTTTDRYPFSEPCDGVNYIRNSIKVVVDAYNGN
;
A
#
# COMPACT_ATOMS: atom_id res chain seq x y z
N THR A 1 -1.62 30.16 8.70
CA THR A 1 -1.70 30.23 10.18
C THR A 1 -0.56 29.42 10.76
N VAL A 2 -0.06 29.81 11.94
CA VAL A 2 1.06 29.14 12.65
C VAL A 2 0.78 27.64 12.87
N ASP A 3 -0.50 27.29 12.98
CA ASP A 3 -1.09 25.95 13.08
C ASP A 3 -0.76 24.92 11.97
N ASN A 4 -0.04 25.30 10.90
CA ASN A 4 0.43 24.39 9.84
C ASN A 4 1.94 24.53 9.57
N ILE A 5 2.68 25.22 10.44
CA ILE A 5 4.15 25.26 10.34
C ILE A 5 4.67 23.88 10.74
N ARG A 6 5.28 23.19 9.77
CA ARG A 6 5.87 21.87 9.94
C ARG A 6 7.07 21.96 10.88
N ILE A 7 7.09 21.09 11.89
CA ILE A 7 8.17 21.04 12.88
C ILE A 7 9.07 19.81 12.66
N ASN A 8 8.52 18.72 12.10
CA ASN A 8 9.27 17.48 11.83
C ASN A 8 9.52 17.28 10.33
N GLU A 9 10.66 16.68 9.99
CA GLU A 9 11.00 16.29 8.62
C GLU A 9 10.46 14.89 8.28
N PHE A 10 10.32 14.62 6.97
CA PHE A 10 9.77 13.36 6.45
C PHE A 10 10.58 12.14 6.92
N ASP A 11 11.91 12.19 6.74
CA ASP A 11 12.81 11.08 7.07
C ASP A 11 12.74 10.72 8.56
N GLN A 12 12.72 11.73 9.43
CA GLN A 12 12.61 11.53 10.88
C GLN A 12 11.27 10.91 11.28
N SER A 13 10.18 11.34 10.62
CA SER A 13 8.85 10.79 10.87
C SER A 13 8.77 9.32 10.43
N LEU A 14 9.38 9.00 9.28
CA LEU A 14 9.46 7.63 8.76
C LEU A 14 10.25 6.70 9.68
N GLU A 15 11.38 7.16 10.23
CA GLU A 15 12.16 6.41 11.23
C GLU A 15 11.32 6.11 12.46
N VAL A 16 10.62 7.11 13.00
CA VAL A 16 9.75 6.94 14.17
C VAL A 16 8.61 5.97 13.87
N PHE A 17 7.96 6.08 12.71
CA PHE A 17 6.87 5.18 12.31
C PHE A 17 7.37 3.73 12.22
N ASN A 18 8.51 3.50 11.56
CA ASN A 18 9.10 2.16 11.47
C ASN A 18 9.55 1.62 12.84
N GLN A 19 10.03 2.47 13.74
CA GLN A 19 10.47 2.04 15.06
C GLN A 19 9.32 1.64 15.98
N ILE A 20 8.23 2.41 15.99
CA ILE A 20 7.18 2.26 17.02
C ILE A 20 5.85 1.76 16.48
N GLN A 21 5.54 2.00 15.19
CA GLN A 21 4.24 1.70 14.58
C GLN A 21 4.27 0.54 13.58
N SER A 22 5.46 0.00 13.25
CA SER A 22 5.56 -1.23 12.45
C SER A 22 4.91 -2.39 13.21
N ILE A 23 5.12 -2.43 14.54
CA ILE A 23 4.55 -3.36 15.53
C ILE A 23 5.00 -4.81 15.31
N ARG A 24 5.35 -5.19 14.09
CA ARG A 24 5.81 -6.50 13.65
C ARG A 24 6.91 -6.35 12.60
N ASN A 25 7.85 -7.27 12.62
CA ASN A 25 9.02 -7.25 11.73
C ASN A 25 8.69 -7.44 10.25
N TYR A 26 7.48 -7.91 9.92
CA TYR A 26 7.03 -8.08 8.54
C TYR A 26 6.24 -6.87 8.00
N TYR A 27 6.00 -5.85 8.83
CA TYR A 27 5.40 -4.60 8.41
C TYR A 27 6.45 -3.51 8.33
N LYS A 28 6.33 -2.69 7.29
CA LYS A 28 7.26 -1.59 7.02
C LYS A 28 6.48 -0.42 6.44
N PHE A 29 6.89 0.78 6.83
CA PHE A 29 6.51 2.01 6.15
C PHE A 29 7.60 2.32 5.14
N TYR A 30 7.22 2.47 3.88
CA TYR A 30 8.16 2.74 2.79
C TYR A 30 8.56 4.22 2.77
N ASP A 31 7.57 5.08 2.93
CA ASP A 31 7.66 6.53 2.86
C ASP A 31 6.71 7.18 3.90
N VAL A 32 6.69 8.52 3.93
CA VAL A 32 5.73 9.30 4.71
C VAL A 32 5.24 10.46 3.85
N ASP A 33 3.94 10.55 3.69
CA ASP A 33 3.27 11.59 2.94
C ASP A 33 2.76 12.72 3.83
N ILE A 34 2.53 13.88 3.21
CA ILE A 34 1.74 14.95 3.82
C ILE A 34 0.37 15.02 3.17
N ASP A 35 -0.66 15.01 4.00
CA ASP A 35 -2.03 15.25 3.57
C ASP A 35 -2.74 16.22 4.52
N ARG A 36 -3.98 16.62 4.19
CA ARG A 36 -4.78 17.54 4.98
C ARG A 36 -6.18 16.98 5.20
N TYR A 37 -6.51 16.78 6.48
CA TYR A 37 -7.84 16.30 6.89
C TYR A 37 -8.55 17.37 7.72
N ASN A 38 -9.88 17.33 7.67
CA ASN A 38 -10.69 18.12 8.58
C ASN A 38 -10.77 17.38 9.92
N ILE A 39 -10.11 17.93 10.94
CA ILE A 39 -10.04 17.37 12.29
C ILE A 39 -10.62 18.40 13.24
N ASP A 40 -11.67 18.02 13.97
CA ASP A 40 -12.40 18.89 14.90
C ASP A 40 -12.83 20.23 14.25
N GLY A 41 -13.31 20.15 13.01
CA GLY A 41 -13.79 21.31 12.23
C GLY A 41 -12.70 22.19 11.63
N ASN A 42 -11.42 21.83 11.78
CA ASN A 42 -10.30 22.57 11.26
C ASN A 42 -9.48 21.74 10.26
N MET A 43 -9.10 22.35 9.14
CA MET A 43 -8.15 21.73 8.22
C MET A 43 -6.77 21.66 8.87
N ARG A 44 -6.30 20.44 9.15
CA ARG A 44 -5.01 20.15 9.77
C ARG A 44 -4.13 19.39 8.80
N GLN A 45 -2.86 19.78 8.75
CA GLN A 45 -1.84 19.03 8.00
C GLN A 45 -1.32 17.86 8.84
N VAL A 46 -1.33 16.67 8.25
CA VAL A 46 -0.93 15.42 8.89
C VAL A 46 0.16 14.73 8.09
N PHE A 47 1.01 13.97 8.79
CA PHE A 47 1.80 12.92 8.16
C PHE A 47 0.96 11.66 8.09
N THR A 48 1.02 10.95 6.97
CA THR A 48 0.40 9.64 6.82
C THR A 48 1.33 8.69 6.10
N SER A 49 1.17 7.39 6.38
CA SER A 49 1.95 6.35 5.71
C SER A 49 1.20 5.03 5.74
N ALA A 50 1.35 4.26 4.67
CA ALA A 50 0.77 2.93 4.54
C ALA A 50 1.64 1.89 5.24
N ARG A 51 1.03 1.08 6.11
CA ARG A 51 1.73 -0.04 6.72
C ARG A 51 1.75 -1.20 5.73
N GLU A 52 2.83 -1.33 4.99
CA GLU A 52 2.96 -2.34 3.94
C GLU A 52 3.64 -3.61 4.41
N LEU A 53 3.35 -4.70 3.69
CA LEU A 53 3.97 -5.99 3.93
C LEU A 53 5.36 -6.03 3.29
N ASP A 54 6.39 -6.21 4.11
CA ASP A 54 7.76 -6.49 3.64
C ASP A 54 8.04 -7.99 3.80
N VAL A 55 8.10 -8.69 2.67
CA VAL A 55 8.34 -10.14 2.63
C VAL A 55 9.84 -10.45 2.59
N ALA A 56 10.69 -9.48 2.24
CA ALA A 56 12.14 -9.69 2.11
C ALA A 56 12.84 -9.75 3.47
N ASN A 57 12.40 -8.95 4.44
CA ASN A 57 13.01 -8.86 5.78
C ASN A 57 12.50 -9.90 6.80
N ARG A 58 11.92 -11.02 6.34
CA ARG A 58 11.42 -12.08 7.21
C ARG A 58 12.47 -13.13 7.52
N ASP A 59 12.43 -13.69 8.72
CA ASP A 59 13.23 -14.84 9.11
C ASP A 59 13.14 -15.95 8.07
N VAL A 60 14.30 -16.44 7.62
CA VAL A 60 14.45 -17.43 6.53
C VAL A 60 13.58 -18.68 6.75
N GLN A 61 13.35 -19.07 8.01
CA GLN A 61 12.53 -20.22 8.37
C GLN A 61 11.02 -20.01 8.13
N SER A 62 10.55 -18.77 8.02
CA SER A 62 9.16 -18.41 7.76
C SER A 62 8.85 -18.17 6.26
N GLN A 63 9.85 -18.35 5.39
CA GLN A 63 9.81 -17.96 3.98
C GLN A 63 9.36 -19.06 2.99
N ASP A 64 8.62 -20.07 3.47
CA ASP A 64 8.05 -21.07 2.57
C ASP A 64 7.03 -20.47 1.58
N TRP A 65 6.70 -21.22 0.54
CA TRP A 65 5.82 -20.75 -0.52
C TRP A 65 4.41 -20.44 -0.01
N GLN A 66 3.90 -21.20 0.96
CA GLN A 66 2.57 -21.00 1.54
C GLN A 66 2.51 -19.68 2.33
N ASN A 67 3.50 -19.39 3.17
CA ASN A 67 3.55 -18.15 3.94
C ASN A 67 3.69 -16.92 3.03
N LYS A 68 4.47 -17.03 1.95
CA LYS A 68 4.68 -15.95 0.99
C LYS A 68 3.46 -15.63 0.14
N HIS A 69 2.69 -16.66 -0.23
CA HIS A 69 1.66 -16.51 -1.26
C HIS A 69 0.22 -16.78 -0.78
N LEU A 70 0.01 -17.38 0.40
CA LEU A 70 -1.33 -17.74 0.89
C LEU A 70 -1.67 -17.11 2.25
N PHE A 71 -0.72 -17.03 3.18
CA PHE A 71 -1.01 -16.54 4.52
C PHE A 71 -0.78 -15.05 4.66
N TYR A 72 0.43 -14.57 4.34
CA TYR A 72 0.73 -13.15 4.46
C TYR A 72 0.69 -12.50 3.09
N THR A 73 -0.45 -11.92 2.77
CA THR A 73 -0.78 -11.48 1.40
C THR A 73 -0.92 -9.96 1.26
N HIS A 74 -1.00 -9.21 2.37
CA HIS A 74 -1.33 -7.79 2.38
C HIS A 74 -0.65 -7.01 3.51
N GLY A 75 -0.50 -5.70 3.32
CA GLY A 75 -0.24 -4.71 4.37
C GLY A 75 -1.50 -4.39 5.18
N TYR A 76 -1.41 -3.59 6.24
CA TYR A 76 -2.55 -3.36 7.13
C TYR A 76 -2.66 -1.94 7.69
N GLY A 77 -3.60 -1.19 7.14
CA GLY A 77 -3.99 0.15 7.58
C GLY A 77 -2.94 1.21 7.31
N THR A 78 -3.22 2.41 7.80
CA THR A 78 -2.30 3.54 7.77
C THR A 78 -1.95 3.98 9.18
N VAL A 79 -0.88 4.74 9.29
CA VAL A 79 -0.55 5.54 10.47
C VAL A 79 -0.72 7.00 10.10
N MET A 80 -1.14 7.80 11.07
CA MET A 80 -1.31 9.22 10.87
C MET A 80 -0.88 9.99 12.12
N SER A 81 -0.13 11.06 11.96
CA SER A 81 0.26 11.96 13.06
C SER A 81 0.14 13.41 12.65
N TYR A 82 -0.01 14.30 13.62
CA TYR A 82 0.09 15.73 13.35
C TYR A 82 1.51 16.10 12.88
N THR A 83 1.62 17.03 11.94
CA THR A 83 2.93 17.53 11.46
C THR A 83 3.57 18.57 12.39
N ASN A 84 2.79 19.12 13.31
CA ASN A 84 3.17 20.26 14.16
C ASN A 84 2.88 20.05 15.64
N LYS A 85 2.58 18.82 16.07
CA LYS A 85 2.39 18.48 17.49
C LYS A 85 3.31 17.36 17.90
N VAL A 86 3.88 17.53 19.09
CA VAL A 86 4.76 16.57 19.74
C VAL A 86 4.17 16.27 21.10
N GLY A 87 4.07 14.99 21.43
CA GLY A 87 3.58 14.52 22.71
C GLY A 87 4.60 14.73 23.84
N PRO A 88 4.22 14.45 25.10
CA PRO A 88 5.08 14.65 26.27
C PRO A 88 6.42 13.89 26.24
N THR A 89 6.49 12.81 25.47
CA THR A 89 7.67 11.96 25.33
C THR A 89 8.59 12.36 24.17
N GLY A 90 8.29 13.47 23.48
CA GLY A 90 9.05 13.91 22.30
C GLY A 90 8.67 13.19 20.99
N LEU A 91 7.73 12.23 21.04
CA LEU A 91 7.22 11.53 19.86
C LEU A 91 6.09 12.33 19.18
N PRO A 92 5.86 12.14 17.86
CA PRO A 92 4.71 12.72 17.17
C PRO A 92 3.39 12.38 17.88
N GLU A 93 2.47 13.34 17.93
CA GLU A 93 1.12 13.07 18.40
C GLU A 93 0.33 12.36 17.28
N PHE A 94 0.01 11.08 17.49
CA PHE A 94 -0.69 10.24 16.52
C PHE A 94 -2.21 10.46 16.54
N ILE A 95 -2.79 10.47 15.35
CA ILE A 95 -4.23 10.49 15.07
C ILE A 95 -4.73 9.06 14.81
N ILE A 96 -4.00 8.34 13.94
CA ILE A 96 -4.21 6.91 13.67
C ILE A 96 -2.92 6.20 14.06
N LYS A 97 -3.05 5.20 14.93
CA LYS A 97 -1.93 4.39 15.42
C LYS A 97 -2.38 2.98 15.75
N ASP A 98 -1.39 2.15 16.02
CA ASP A 98 -1.52 0.79 16.50
C ASP A 98 -2.24 -0.13 15.51
N ILE A 99 -2.50 -1.36 15.96
CA ILE A 99 -3.28 -2.38 15.26
C ILE A 99 -4.24 -2.97 16.30
N PRO A 100 -5.54 -3.15 15.99
CA PRO A 100 -6.18 -2.96 14.68
C PRO A 100 -6.43 -1.49 14.30
N ALA A 101 -6.67 -1.25 13.01
CA ALA A 101 -7.07 0.05 12.49
C ALA A 101 -8.42 0.50 13.08
N PRO A 102 -8.66 1.83 13.19
CA PRO A 102 -9.90 2.35 13.76
C PRO A 102 -11.14 1.86 13.02
N LYS A 103 -12.14 1.38 13.77
CA LYS A 103 -13.42 0.89 13.22
C LYS A 103 -14.56 1.89 13.33
N GLU A 104 -14.34 3.02 14.00
CA GLU A 104 -15.34 4.05 14.27
C GLU A 104 -14.71 5.45 14.20
N GLY A 105 -15.55 6.49 14.17
CA GLY A 105 -15.12 7.88 14.10
C GLY A 105 -14.72 8.35 12.70
N SER A 106 -14.21 9.58 12.62
CA SER A 106 -13.88 10.27 11.36
C SER A 106 -12.77 9.58 10.56
N PHE A 107 -11.95 8.76 11.22
CA PHE A 107 -10.84 8.01 10.62
C PHE A 107 -11.09 6.50 10.59
N LYS A 108 -12.35 6.08 10.55
CA LYS A 108 -12.74 4.69 10.34
C LYS A 108 -12.14 4.12 9.05
N ILE A 109 -11.61 2.91 9.11
CA ILE A 109 -11.13 2.12 7.97
C ILE A 109 -11.87 0.78 7.94
N ASP A 110 -12.77 0.61 6.97
CA ASP A 110 -13.58 -0.60 6.78
C ASP A 110 -12.78 -1.74 6.13
N LYS A 111 -11.86 -1.39 5.21
CA LYS A 111 -10.99 -2.34 4.51
C LYS A 111 -9.53 -1.94 4.72
N PRO A 112 -8.93 -2.30 5.87
CA PRO A 112 -7.56 -1.90 6.18
C PRO A 112 -6.51 -2.68 5.38
N GLN A 113 -6.85 -3.81 4.74
CA GLN A 113 -5.89 -4.61 4.03
C GLN A 113 -5.38 -3.91 2.76
N ILE A 114 -4.06 -3.84 2.61
CA ILE A 114 -3.36 -3.21 1.49
C ILE A 114 -2.77 -4.32 0.61
N TYR A 115 -3.51 -4.71 -0.42
CA TYR A 115 -3.04 -5.68 -1.42
C TYR A 115 -2.19 -5.01 -2.50
N PHE A 116 -2.40 -3.73 -2.78
CA PHE A 116 -1.65 -2.94 -3.75
C PHE A 116 -0.97 -1.80 -3.01
N GLY A 117 0.33 -1.65 -3.21
CA GLY A 117 1.17 -0.65 -2.54
C GLY A 117 2.50 -0.50 -3.27
N GLU A 118 3.52 0.00 -2.61
CA GLU A 118 4.81 0.33 -3.18
C GLU A 118 5.87 -0.75 -2.95
N LEU A 119 5.86 -1.44 -1.81
CA LEU A 119 6.87 -2.48 -1.51
C LEU A 119 6.63 -3.81 -2.24
N ASN A 120 5.39 -4.09 -2.60
CA ASN A 120 4.95 -5.45 -2.92
C ASN A 120 5.09 -5.82 -4.41
N GLU A 121 6.14 -6.56 -4.77
CA GLU A 121 6.31 -7.06 -6.16
C GLU A 121 5.80 -8.49 -6.40
N ASN A 122 5.73 -9.31 -5.34
CA ASN A 122 5.36 -10.72 -5.45
C ASN A 122 3.86 -10.92 -5.70
N TYR A 123 3.52 -11.98 -6.44
CA TYR A 123 2.13 -12.42 -6.56
C TYR A 123 1.62 -12.97 -5.23
N VAL A 124 0.30 -12.91 -5.03
CA VAL A 124 -0.37 -13.58 -3.91
C VAL A 124 -1.58 -14.34 -4.42
N ILE A 125 -1.98 -15.35 -3.67
CA ILE A 125 -3.15 -16.18 -3.94
C ILE A 125 -4.14 -15.96 -2.81
N VAL A 126 -5.27 -15.37 -3.17
CA VAL A 126 -6.34 -15.00 -2.26
C VAL A 126 -7.52 -15.94 -2.41
N GLY A 127 -8.38 -16.01 -1.40
CA GLY A 127 -9.53 -16.93 -1.41
C GLY A 127 -9.11 -18.41 -1.47
N ALA A 128 -7.97 -18.74 -0.86
CA ALA A 128 -7.55 -20.12 -0.63
C ALA A 128 -8.46 -20.81 0.40
N LYS A 129 -8.25 -22.11 0.64
CA LYS A 129 -8.96 -22.81 1.73
C LYS A 129 -8.63 -22.18 3.09
N ASN A 130 -7.36 -21.86 3.31
CA ASN A 130 -6.91 -21.17 4.51
C ASN A 130 -7.21 -19.67 4.40
N ASN A 131 -7.41 -19.03 5.56
CA ASN A 131 -7.51 -17.58 5.62
C ASN A 131 -6.12 -16.93 5.57
N GLU A 132 -6.14 -15.66 5.22
CA GLU A 132 -4.98 -14.77 5.22
C GLU A 132 -4.82 -14.18 6.63
N ILE A 133 -3.60 -13.84 7.02
CA ILE A 133 -3.28 -13.32 8.35
C ILE A 133 -3.19 -11.80 8.28
N ASP A 134 -4.05 -11.11 9.03
CA ASP A 134 -3.94 -9.67 9.24
C ASP A 134 -2.82 -9.37 10.25
N PHE A 135 -2.88 -9.95 11.46
CA PHE A 135 -1.88 -9.73 12.51
C PHE A 135 -2.03 -10.75 13.65
N PRO A 136 -0.97 -11.06 14.41
CA PRO A 136 -1.11 -11.92 15.59
C PRO A 136 -1.81 -11.15 16.72
N TYR A 137 -2.76 -11.81 17.37
CA TYR A 137 -3.58 -11.27 18.46
C TYR A 137 -3.73 -12.30 19.59
N GLY A 138 -3.23 -11.95 20.78
CA GLY A 138 -3.19 -12.87 21.92
C GLY A 138 -2.39 -14.13 21.60
N ASN A 139 -3.01 -15.30 21.78
CA ASN A 139 -2.41 -16.61 21.47
C ASN A 139 -2.70 -17.10 20.05
N GLY A 140 -3.32 -16.28 19.19
CA GLY A 140 -3.72 -16.67 17.84
C GLY A 140 -3.45 -15.57 16.81
N ASN A 141 -4.11 -15.68 15.66
CA ASN A 141 -4.04 -14.71 14.58
C ASN A 141 -5.40 -14.08 14.33
N SER A 142 -5.41 -12.77 14.09
CA SER A 142 -6.51 -12.12 13.37
C SER A 142 -6.37 -12.51 11.91
N GLU A 143 -7.45 -13.06 11.36
CA GLU A 143 -7.49 -13.60 10.01
C GLU A 143 -8.54 -12.87 9.18
N ASN A 144 -8.29 -12.81 7.88
CA ASN A 144 -9.19 -12.24 6.90
C ASN A 144 -9.29 -13.16 5.68
N ARG A 145 -10.40 -13.06 4.96
CA ARG A 145 -10.58 -13.70 3.66
C ARG A 145 -10.89 -12.62 2.65
N TYR A 146 -10.05 -12.49 1.63
CA TYR A 146 -10.28 -11.54 0.56
C TYR A 146 -11.67 -11.74 -0.08
N ASP A 147 -12.48 -10.69 -0.06
CA ASP A 147 -13.81 -10.64 -0.67
C ASP A 147 -13.88 -9.67 -1.86
N GLY A 148 -12.73 -9.15 -2.30
CA GLY A 148 -12.64 -8.21 -3.39
C GLY A 148 -12.70 -8.84 -4.78
N THR A 149 -12.66 -7.96 -5.78
CA THR A 149 -12.84 -8.33 -7.19
C THR A 149 -11.52 -8.67 -7.88
N ALA A 150 -10.38 -8.21 -7.34
CA ALA A 150 -9.09 -8.35 -8.00
C ALA A 150 -8.63 -9.80 -8.20
N GLY A 151 -7.75 -9.97 -9.17
CA GLY A 151 -7.05 -11.22 -9.45
C GLY A 151 -7.73 -12.12 -10.48
N ILE A 152 -6.97 -13.11 -10.94
CA ILE A 152 -7.38 -14.07 -11.95
C ILE A 152 -7.74 -15.38 -11.27
N LYS A 153 -8.94 -15.93 -11.53
CA LYS A 153 -9.37 -17.21 -10.95
C LYS A 153 -8.42 -18.34 -11.32
N LEU A 154 -8.09 -19.17 -10.35
CA LEU A 154 -7.19 -20.33 -10.49
C LEU A 154 -7.97 -21.58 -10.90
N THR A 155 -8.59 -21.53 -12.07
CA THR A 155 -9.14 -22.73 -12.73
C THR A 155 -8.02 -23.75 -13.03
N PRO A 156 -8.32 -25.04 -13.23
CA PRO A 156 -7.29 -26.04 -13.53
C PRO A 156 -6.35 -25.65 -14.67
N PHE A 157 -6.89 -25.04 -15.73
CA PHE A 157 -6.10 -24.53 -16.85
C PHE A 157 -5.20 -23.34 -16.45
N ASN A 158 -5.76 -22.35 -15.73
CA ASN A 158 -4.96 -21.21 -15.27
C ASN A 158 -3.88 -21.63 -14.27
N ARG A 159 -4.14 -22.62 -13.42
CA ARG A 159 -3.16 -23.19 -12.49
C ARG A 159 -1.96 -23.77 -13.24
N LEU A 160 -2.20 -24.48 -14.35
CA LEU A 160 -1.13 -24.98 -15.21
C LEU A 160 -0.32 -23.84 -15.84
N LEU A 161 -0.99 -22.83 -16.40
CA LEU A 161 -0.32 -21.66 -16.99
C LEU A 161 0.54 -20.91 -15.97
N PHE A 162 0.04 -20.72 -14.76
CA PHE A 162 0.81 -20.06 -13.70
C PHE A 162 1.93 -20.93 -13.15
N ALA A 163 1.76 -22.25 -13.10
CA ALA A 163 2.85 -23.16 -12.73
C ALA A 163 4.03 -23.03 -13.68
N VAL A 164 3.76 -22.94 -14.99
CA VAL A 164 4.79 -22.71 -16.02
C VAL A 164 5.35 -21.28 -15.93
N ASN A 165 4.50 -20.25 -15.90
CA ASN A 165 4.94 -18.85 -15.88
C ASN A 165 5.76 -18.48 -14.64
N LYS A 166 5.41 -19.05 -13.47
CA LYS A 166 6.07 -18.77 -12.19
C LYS A 166 7.09 -19.84 -11.80
N GLY A 167 7.28 -20.88 -12.62
CA GLY A 167 8.19 -21.99 -12.34
C GLY A 167 7.89 -22.70 -11.01
N SER A 168 6.61 -22.81 -10.63
CA SER A 168 6.19 -23.32 -9.32
C SER A 168 5.10 -24.37 -9.42
N PHE A 169 5.46 -25.62 -9.10
CA PHE A 169 4.50 -26.73 -9.04
C PHE A 169 3.45 -26.57 -7.93
N ASN A 170 3.66 -25.68 -6.96
CA ASN A 170 2.70 -25.41 -5.90
C ASN A 170 1.35 -24.92 -6.42
N PHE A 171 1.31 -24.26 -7.59
CA PHE A 171 0.04 -23.92 -8.24
C PHE A 171 -0.81 -25.15 -8.55
N ILE A 172 -0.22 -26.31 -8.83
CA ILE A 172 -0.93 -27.55 -9.17
C ILE A 172 -1.08 -28.45 -7.94
N LEU A 173 -0.01 -28.63 -7.17
CA LEU A 173 0.08 -29.61 -6.09
C LEU A 173 -0.52 -29.12 -4.76
N SER A 174 -0.67 -27.81 -4.56
CA SER A 174 -1.21 -27.30 -3.30
C SER A 174 -2.70 -27.62 -3.15
N ASN A 175 -3.03 -28.32 -2.07
CA ASN A 175 -4.40 -28.65 -1.67
C ASN A 175 -5.20 -27.45 -1.16
N ASN A 176 -4.52 -26.33 -0.85
CA ASN A 176 -5.14 -25.10 -0.37
C ASN A 176 -5.71 -24.24 -1.51
N ILE A 177 -5.25 -24.45 -2.75
CA ILE A 177 -5.74 -23.73 -3.92
C ILE A 177 -6.99 -24.40 -4.48
N THR A 178 -8.05 -23.62 -4.66
CA THR A 178 -9.30 -24.08 -5.28
C THR A 178 -9.62 -23.26 -6.54
N SER A 179 -10.61 -23.68 -7.31
CA SER A 179 -11.09 -22.93 -8.47
C SER A 179 -11.72 -21.56 -8.10
N GLN A 180 -12.04 -21.33 -6.82
CA GLN A 180 -12.50 -20.02 -6.33
C GLN A 180 -11.33 -19.11 -5.93
N SER A 181 -10.15 -19.67 -5.71
CA SER A 181 -8.96 -18.88 -5.38
C SER A 181 -8.56 -18.03 -6.57
N LYS A 182 -8.00 -16.85 -6.30
CA LYS A 182 -7.54 -15.92 -7.33
C LYS A 182 -6.07 -15.61 -7.12
N VAL A 183 -5.32 -15.47 -8.21
CA VAL A 183 -3.96 -14.93 -8.15
C VAL A 183 -3.99 -13.43 -8.46
N ILE A 184 -3.43 -12.63 -7.56
CA ILE A 184 -3.22 -11.20 -7.74
C ILE A 184 -1.78 -10.96 -8.18
N LEU A 185 -1.61 -10.18 -9.24
CA LEU A 185 -0.34 -9.86 -9.91
C LEU A 185 -0.17 -8.34 -10.03
N ASN A 186 1.06 -7.89 -10.28
CA ASN A 186 1.41 -6.47 -10.47
C ASN A 186 0.82 -5.60 -9.35
N ARG A 187 1.23 -5.91 -8.12
CA ARG A 187 0.75 -5.27 -6.89
C ARG A 187 1.45 -3.95 -6.61
N ASN A 188 2.72 -3.84 -7.01
CA ASN A 188 3.44 -2.57 -7.00
C ASN A 188 2.72 -1.58 -7.92
N ILE A 189 2.19 -0.51 -7.33
CA ILE A 189 1.32 0.47 -8.00
C ILE A 189 2.06 1.23 -9.10
N VAL A 190 3.33 1.60 -8.88
CA VAL A 190 4.16 2.32 -9.86
C VAL A 190 4.42 1.45 -11.09
N ASN A 191 4.83 0.20 -10.89
CA ASN A 191 5.05 -0.78 -11.95
C ASN A 191 3.75 -1.08 -12.71
N ARG A 192 2.62 -1.15 -12.00
CA ARG A 192 1.30 -1.41 -12.57
C ARG A 192 0.85 -0.29 -13.51
N ILE A 193 0.91 0.97 -13.07
CA ILE A 193 0.45 2.11 -13.88
C ILE A 193 1.34 2.30 -15.11
N ASN A 194 2.66 2.16 -14.95
CA ASN A 194 3.61 2.21 -16.07
C ASN A 194 3.35 1.10 -17.08
N LYS A 195 2.91 -0.07 -16.64
CA LYS A 195 2.53 -1.17 -17.54
C LYS A 195 1.23 -0.91 -18.31
N ILE A 196 0.31 -0.13 -17.74
CA ILE A 196 -0.98 0.21 -18.37
C ILE A 196 -0.80 1.35 -19.39
N ALA A 197 -0.09 2.41 -19.01
CA ALA A 197 0.09 3.59 -19.84
C ALA A 197 1.53 4.12 -19.75
N PRO A 198 2.50 3.45 -20.42
CA PRO A 198 3.93 3.77 -20.33
C PRO A 198 4.33 5.11 -20.97
N PHE A 199 3.38 5.80 -21.61
CA PHE A 199 3.59 7.08 -22.30
C PHE A 199 3.33 8.30 -21.40
N ILE A 200 2.90 8.08 -20.16
CA ILE A 200 2.70 9.14 -19.15
C ILE A 200 3.94 9.18 -18.26
N ASN A 201 4.45 10.37 -17.98
CA ASN A 201 5.50 10.55 -16.98
C ASN A 201 4.84 10.59 -15.60
N TYR A 202 4.95 9.53 -14.84
CA TYR A 202 4.40 9.46 -13.48
C TYR A 202 5.38 10.03 -12.46
N ASP A 203 4.82 10.63 -11.41
CA ASP A 203 5.57 10.93 -10.20
C ASP A 203 6.09 9.63 -9.57
N LYS A 204 7.22 9.73 -8.88
CA LYS A 204 7.89 8.63 -8.20
C LYS A 204 7.45 8.46 -6.75
N ASP A 205 6.66 9.40 -6.24
CA ASP A 205 6.18 9.46 -4.86
C ASP A 205 4.63 9.37 -4.82
N PRO A 206 4.06 8.17 -4.96
CA PRO A 206 2.63 7.92 -4.71
C PRO A 206 2.26 8.27 -3.28
N TYR A 207 1.13 8.92 -3.05
CA TYR A 207 0.69 9.20 -1.69
C TYR A 207 -0.61 8.48 -1.32
N ILE A 208 -0.69 8.02 -0.07
CA ILE A 208 -1.85 7.29 0.45
C ILE A 208 -2.92 8.25 1.01
N VAL A 209 -4.18 8.03 0.60
CA VAL A 209 -5.34 8.81 1.05
C VAL A 209 -6.40 7.89 1.64
N GLN A 210 -6.92 8.29 2.79
CA GLN A 210 -8.08 7.65 3.40
C GLN A 210 -9.37 8.37 3.00
N SER A 211 -10.31 7.64 2.40
CA SER A 211 -11.60 8.19 2.02
C SER A 211 -12.71 7.16 2.14
N ASN A 212 -13.82 7.53 2.81
CA ASN A 212 -15.02 6.70 2.96
C ASN A 212 -14.74 5.26 3.43
N GLY A 213 -13.90 5.11 4.45
CA GLY A 213 -13.55 3.79 5.00
C GLY A 213 -12.57 2.97 4.17
N LYS A 214 -12.04 3.52 3.07
CA LYS A 214 -11.09 2.85 2.17
C LYS A 214 -9.79 3.63 2.05
N LEU A 215 -8.79 2.94 1.52
CA LEU A 215 -7.46 3.46 1.26
C LEU A 215 -7.21 3.51 -0.25
N TYR A 216 -6.72 4.64 -0.73
CA TYR A 216 -6.42 4.87 -2.15
C TYR A 216 -5.04 5.46 -2.29
N TRP A 217 -4.27 4.92 -3.23
CA TRP A 217 -3.05 5.56 -3.69
C TRP A 217 -3.37 6.58 -4.76
N ILE A 218 -2.80 7.77 -4.65
CA ILE A 218 -2.89 8.79 -5.68
C ILE A 218 -1.50 8.99 -6.26
N ILE A 219 -1.40 8.91 -7.59
CA ILE A 219 -0.16 9.17 -8.33
C ILE A 219 -0.39 10.27 -9.35
N ASP A 220 0.51 11.24 -9.35
CA ASP A 220 0.50 12.34 -10.29
C ASP A 220 1.11 11.94 -11.63
N GLY A 221 0.48 12.38 -12.72
CA GLY A 221 0.91 12.11 -14.08
C GLY A 221 1.08 13.40 -14.87
N TYR A 222 2.21 13.49 -15.55
CA TYR A 222 2.65 14.65 -16.29
C TYR A 222 2.67 14.37 -17.78
N THR A 223 2.09 15.30 -18.55
CA THR A 223 2.30 15.37 -19.99
C THR A 223 3.47 16.30 -20.25
N THR A 224 4.45 15.84 -21.04
CA THR A 224 5.64 16.60 -21.40
C THR A 224 5.78 16.70 -22.92
N THR A 225 6.36 17.79 -23.41
CA THR A 225 6.77 17.90 -24.82
C THR A 225 8.02 18.77 -24.96
N ASP A 226 8.76 18.54 -26.04
CA ASP A 226 9.88 19.32 -26.54
C ASP A 226 9.49 20.28 -27.68
N ARG A 227 8.20 20.33 -28.05
CA ARG A 227 7.70 21.06 -29.24
C ARG A 227 6.87 22.30 -28.91
N TYR A 228 6.92 22.77 -27.66
CA TYR A 228 6.18 23.97 -27.30
C TYR A 228 6.85 25.22 -27.89
N PRO A 229 6.15 25.99 -28.73
CA PRO A 229 6.77 27.09 -29.46
C PRO A 229 7.22 28.20 -28.51
N PHE A 230 8.33 28.85 -28.84
CA PHE A 230 8.90 29.98 -28.09
C PHE A 230 9.25 29.66 -26.62
N SER A 231 9.52 28.39 -26.30
CA SER A 231 9.99 27.94 -24.99
C SER A 231 11.36 27.28 -25.12
N GLU A 232 12.29 27.65 -24.24
CA GLU A 232 13.64 27.08 -24.20
C GLU A 232 13.61 25.70 -23.52
N PRO A 233 14.10 24.64 -24.18
CA PRO A 233 14.15 23.30 -23.57
C PRO A 233 15.10 23.23 -22.37
N CYS A 234 14.67 22.55 -21.32
CA CYS A 234 15.48 22.12 -20.18
C CYS A 234 15.38 20.59 -20.06
N ASP A 235 16.51 19.89 -19.99
CA ASP A 235 16.56 18.41 -19.94
C ASP A 235 15.72 17.72 -21.04
N GLY A 236 15.66 18.33 -22.23
CA GLY A 236 14.91 17.78 -23.37
C GLY A 236 13.39 18.02 -23.33
N VAL A 237 12.88 18.84 -22.40
CA VAL A 237 11.47 19.20 -22.29
C VAL A 237 11.34 20.73 -22.27
N ASN A 238 10.39 21.29 -23.04
CA ASN A 238 10.08 22.73 -23.01
C ASN A 238 8.64 23.03 -22.60
N TYR A 239 7.88 21.99 -22.22
CA TYR A 239 6.57 22.10 -21.58
C TYR A 239 6.29 20.88 -20.70
N ILE A 240 5.79 21.14 -19.49
CA ILE A 240 5.33 20.12 -18.54
C ILE A 240 4.01 20.56 -17.91
N ARG A 241 3.06 19.63 -17.79
CA ARG A 241 1.80 19.87 -17.09
C ARG A 241 1.35 18.64 -16.32
N ASN A 242 1.02 18.84 -15.04
CA ASN A 242 0.28 17.86 -14.25
C ASN A 242 -1.16 17.81 -14.77
N SER A 243 -1.45 16.81 -15.60
CA SER A 243 -2.71 16.70 -16.36
C SER A 243 -3.49 15.44 -16.01
N ILE A 244 -2.87 14.53 -15.27
CA ILE A 244 -3.39 13.19 -15.01
C ILE A 244 -3.23 12.94 -13.51
N LYS A 245 -4.29 12.43 -12.88
CA LYS A 245 -4.28 11.89 -11.52
C LYS A 245 -4.73 10.45 -11.60
N VAL A 246 -3.86 9.51 -11.25
CA VAL A 246 -4.21 8.10 -11.15
C VAL A 246 -4.65 7.86 -9.71
N VAL A 247 -5.79 7.19 -9.56
CA VAL A 247 -6.26 6.71 -8.25
C VAL A 247 -6.27 5.19 -8.31
N VAL A 248 -5.69 4.54 -7.32
CA VAL A 248 -5.62 3.08 -7.22
C VAL A 248 -6.19 2.65 -5.87
N ASP A 249 -7.27 1.87 -5.89
CA ASP A 249 -7.81 1.25 -4.67
C ASP A 249 -6.76 0.30 -4.06
N ALA A 250 -6.33 0.52 -2.80
CA ALA A 250 -5.29 -0.29 -2.16
C ALA A 250 -5.73 -1.75 -1.93
N TYR A 251 -7.04 -2.03 -1.93
CA TYR A 251 -7.64 -3.35 -1.75
C TYR A 251 -7.87 -4.08 -3.08
N ASN A 252 -8.32 -3.38 -4.13
CA ASN A 252 -8.69 -3.98 -5.43
C ASN A 252 -7.76 -3.66 -6.60
N GLY A 253 -6.96 -2.59 -6.50
CA GLY A 253 -6.00 -2.17 -7.51
C GLY A 253 -6.63 -1.63 -8.79
N ASN A 254 -7.93 -1.28 -8.77
CA ASN A 254 -8.65 -0.65 -9.87
C ASN A 254 -8.75 0.87 -9.71
#